data_AF-A0A1I3UDJ1-F1
#
_entry.id   AF-A0A1I3UDJ1-F1
#
_cell.length_a   1.000
_cell.length_b   1.000
_cell.length_c   1.000
_cell.angle_alpha   90.00
_cell.angle_beta   90.00
_cell.angle_gamma   90.00
#
_symmetry.space_group_name_H-M   'P 1'
#
loop_
_entity.id
_entity.type
_entity.pdbx_description
1 polymer ?
#
loop_
_entity_poly.entity_id
_entity_poly.type
_entity_poly.pdbx_seq_one_letter_code
_entity_poly.pdbx_strand_id
1 'polypeptide(L)'
;MITVIVVQQSTFMWRKELWHPMVVHVPIATLCLATLVGVLLLFNPNEKNGSFLTRSFTWLLGIGGTTAWLAIYTGLWSYNTEVRRICDPTVLKSHLWWGYCTTILYTAGFLLFFMRRRIVPLKRLLIYCAVILTLAGAASLGYTGHLGASLVYQQGAGVRQPAADCGELQR
;
A
#
# COMPACT_ATOMS: atom_id res chain seq x y z
N MET A 1 -26.29 -27.20 -20.36
CA MET A 1 -25.57 -27.24 -19.07
C MET A 1 -24.09 -26.86 -19.13
N ILE A 2 -23.49 -26.63 -20.31
CA ILE A 2 -22.06 -26.25 -20.42
C ILE A 2 -21.85 -24.73 -20.25
N THR A 3 -22.85 -23.92 -20.60
CA THR A 3 -22.78 -22.44 -20.55
C THR A 3 -22.76 -21.85 -19.14
N VAL A 4 -23.24 -22.60 -18.12
CA VAL A 4 -23.28 -22.11 -16.72
C VAL A 4 -21.90 -22.22 -16.05
N ILE A 5 -21.07 -23.19 -16.46
CA ILE A 5 -19.77 -23.44 -15.83
C ILE A 5 -18.75 -22.36 -16.22
N VAL A 6 -18.77 -21.90 -17.47
CA VAL A 6 -17.82 -20.89 -17.98
C VAL A 6 -18.06 -19.50 -17.37
N VAL A 7 -19.32 -19.14 -17.07
CA VAL A 7 -19.66 -17.84 -16.45
C VAL A 7 -19.17 -17.76 -14.99
N GLN A 8 -18.99 -18.90 -14.31
CA GLN A 8 -18.59 -18.94 -12.91
C GLN A 8 -17.07 -18.74 -12.69
N GLN A 9 -16.24 -19.02 -13.70
CA GLN A 9 -14.78 -18.79 -13.63
C GLN A 9 -14.39 -17.34 -13.97
N SER A 10 -15.07 -16.67 -14.90
CA SER A 10 -14.73 -15.29 -15.30
C SER A 10 -15.12 -14.24 -14.24
N THR A 11 -16.15 -14.50 -13.44
CA THR A 11 -16.55 -13.66 -12.30
C THR A 11 -15.62 -13.78 -11.09
N PHE A 12 -14.69 -14.75 -11.10
CA PHE A 12 -13.83 -15.06 -9.95
C PHE A 12 -12.75 -14.00 -9.69
N MET A 13 -12.25 -13.32 -10.74
CA MET A 13 -11.18 -12.32 -10.61
C MET A 13 -11.68 -10.90 -10.35
N TRP A 14 -12.99 -10.65 -10.49
CA TRP A 14 -13.59 -9.33 -10.32
C TRP A 14 -14.21 -9.10 -8.94
N ARG A 15 -14.02 -10.04 -8.00
CA ARG A 15 -14.56 -9.90 -6.65
C ARG A 15 -13.91 -8.72 -5.92
N LYS A 16 -14.70 -8.01 -5.12
CA LYS A 16 -14.26 -6.84 -4.34
C LYS A 16 -13.04 -7.12 -3.45
N GLU A 17 -12.93 -8.34 -2.94
CA GLU A 17 -11.86 -8.82 -2.07
C GLU A 17 -10.49 -8.83 -2.76
N LEU A 18 -10.45 -8.96 -4.10
CA LEU A 18 -9.22 -9.09 -4.89
C LEU A 18 -8.65 -7.74 -5.35
N TRP A 19 -9.46 -6.68 -5.34
CA TRP A 19 -9.02 -5.35 -5.76
C TRP A 19 -7.97 -4.75 -4.84
N HIS A 20 -8.17 -4.87 -3.52
CA HIS A 20 -7.24 -4.36 -2.54
C HIS A 20 -5.82 -4.94 -2.69
N PRO A 21 -5.61 -6.27 -2.68
CA PRO A 21 -4.28 -6.85 -2.88
C PRO A 21 -3.69 -6.49 -4.26
N MET A 22 -4.50 -6.25 -5.30
CA MET A 22 -3.97 -5.77 -6.59
C MET A 22 -3.41 -4.35 -6.48
N VAL A 23 -4.15 -3.42 -5.86
CA VAL A 23 -3.79 -2.00 -5.80
C VAL A 23 -2.61 -1.73 -4.86
N VAL A 24 -2.52 -2.44 -3.72
CA VAL A 24 -1.49 -2.18 -2.68
C VAL A 24 -0.05 -2.34 -3.16
N HIS A 25 0.22 -3.10 -4.22
CA HIS A 25 1.58 -3.32 -4.71
C HIS A 25 2.24 -2.02 -5.20
N VAL A 26 1.46 -1.10 -5.78
CA VAL A 26 1.97 0.18 -6.28
C VAL A 26 2.47 1.09 -5.14
N PRO A 27 1.66 1.42 -4.10
CA PRO A 27 2.14 2.22 -2.98
C PRO A 27 3.23 1.50 -2.18
N ILE A 28 3.24 0.17 -2.10
CA ILE A 28 4.34 -0.59 -1.48
C ILE A 28 5.65 -0.34 -2.22
N ALA A 29 5.69 -0.63 -3.52
CA ALA A 29 6.91 -0.51 -4.31
C ALA A 29 7.40 0.95 -4.36
N THR A 30 6.49 1.89 -4.57
CA THR A 30 6.83 3.32 -4.66
C THR A 30 7.28 3.89 -3.32
N LEU A 31 6.73 3.48 -2.17
CA LEU A 31 7.20 3.94 -0.85
C LEU A 31 8.59 3.39 -0.55
N CYS A 32 8.84 2.12 -0.82
CA CYS A 32 10.16 1.51 -0.64
C CYS A 32 11.21 2.20 -1.52
N LEU A 33 10.93 2.40 -2.81
CA LEU A 33 11.82 3.12 -3.71
C LEU A 33 11.98 4.59 -3.32
N ALA A 34 10.91 5.26 -2.90
CA ALA A 34 10.97 6.65 -2.43
C ALA A 34 11.90 6.76 -1.21
N THR A 35 11.81 5.82 -0.27
CA THR A 35 12.66 5.78 0.91
C THR A 35 14.13 5.65 0.53
N LEU A 36 14.47 4.73 -0.39
CA LEU A 36 15.83 4.56 -0.89
C LEU A 36 16.36 5.83 -1.57
N VAL A 37 15.59 6.41 -2.50
CA VAL A 37 15.96 7.65 -3.19
C VAL A 37 16.07 8.82 -2.21
N GLY A 38 15.19 8.89 -1.22
CA GLY A 38 15.20 9.89 -0.16
C GLY A 38 16.47 9.83 0.67
N VAL A 39 16.92 8.63 1.06
CA VAL A 39 18.19 8.43 1.77
C VAL A 39 19.37 8.86 0.89
N LEU A 40 19.38 8.49 -0.40
CA LEU A 40 20.43 8.94 -1.34
C LEU A 40 20.49 10.47 -1.50
N LEU A 41 19.34 11.15 -1.45
CA LEU A 41 19.28 12.62 -1.46
C LEU A 41 19.95 13.25 -0.23
N LEU A 42 20.01 12.56 0.92
CA LEU A 42 20.68 13.08 2.10
C LEU A 42 22.21 13.05 1.96
N PHE A 43 22.75 12.10 1.21
CA PHE A 43 24.19 11.98 0.93
C PHE A 43 24.68 12.93 -0.17
N ASN A 44 23.77 13.44 -1.01
CA ASN A 44 24.09 14.39 -2.08
C ASN A 44 23.48 15.78 -1.79
N PRO A 45 24.03 16.55 -0.83
CA PRO A 45 23.44 17.83 -0.39
C PRO A 45 23.45 18.94 -1.45
N ASN A 46 24.31 18.82 -2.48
CA ASN A 46 24.43 19.80 -3.58
C ASN A 46 23.43 19.56 -4.72
N GLU A 47 22.48 18.65 -4.55
CA GLU A 47 21.49 18.33 -5.58
C GLU A 47 20.60 19.55 -5.91
N LYS A 48 20.69 19.98 -7.18
CA LYS A 48 19.90 21.09 -7.71
C LYS A 48 18.43 20.68 -7.82
N ASN A 49 17.52 21.64 -7.65
CA ASN A 49 16.09 21.44 -7.93
C ASN A 49 15.94 21.11 -9.43
N GLY A 50 15.80 19.83 -9.78
CA GLY A 50 15.73 19.37 -11.18
C GLY A 50 16.60 18.15 -11.48
N SER A 51 17.46 17.73 -10.55
CA SER A 51 18.22 16.50 -10.72
C SER A 51 17.34 15.25 -10.78
N PHE A 52 17.91 14.19 -11.36
CA PHE A 52 17.24 12.91 -11.51
C PHE A 52 16.69 12.41 -10.18
N LEU A 53 17.50 12.37 -9.11
CA LEU A 53 17.08 11.94 -7.76
C LEU A 53 15.90 12.77 -7.23
N THR A 54 15.97 14.09 -7.36
CA THR A 54 14.94 15.02 -6.88
C THR A 54 13.61 14.84 -7.63
N ARG A 55 13.68 14.62 -8.95
CA ARG A 55 12.53 14.37 -9.82
C ARG A 55 11.94 13.00 -9.55
N SER A 56 12.76 11.96 -9.45
CA SER A 56 12.35 10.59 -9.12
C SER A 56 11.64 10.53 -7.76
N PHE A 57 12.22 11.14 -6.72
CA PHE A 57 11.58 11.18 -5.40
C PHE A 57 10.22 11.90 -5.45
N THR A 58 10.10 13.00 -6.21
CA THR A 58 8.82 13.71 -6.36
C THR A 58 7.76 12.82 -7.03
N TRP A 59 8.10 12.12 -8.12
CA TRP A 59 7.16 11.25 -8.83
C TRP A 59 6.78 10.02 -8.03
N LEU A 60 7.74 9.38 -7.36
CA LEU A 60 7.48 8.24 -6.47
C LEU A 60 6.54 8.62 -5.34
N LEU A 61 6.76 9.78 -4.70
CA LEU A 61 5.86 10.29 -3.64
C LEU A 61 4.46 10.64 -4.19
N GLY A 62 4.38 11.25 -5.36
CA GLY A 62 3.11 11.64 -5.97
C GLY A 62 2.25 10.45 -6.39
N ILE A 63 2.80 9.53 -7.18
CA ILE A 63 2.10 8.33 -7.65
C ILE A 63 1.80 7.37 -6.50
N GLY A 64 2.76 7.17 -5.60
CA GLY A 64 2.57 6.31 -4.44
C GLY A 64 1.55 6.87 -3.46
N GLY A 65 1.56 8.18 -3.20
CA GLY A 65 0.58 8.82 -2.33
C GLY A 65 -0.86 8.68 -2.86
N THR A 66 -1.10 8.92 -4.15
CA THR A 66 -2.44 8.77 -4.73
C THR A 66 -2.92 7.33 -4.73
N THR A 67 -2.04 6.38 -5.07
CA THR A 67 -2.36 4.96 -5.07
C THR A 67 -2.50 4.37 -3.66
N ALA A 68 -1.85 4.94 -2.64
CA ALA A 68 -2.06 4.57 -1.24
C ALA A 68 -3.49 4.90 -0.78
N TRP A 69 -4.01 6.08 -1.13
CA TRP A 69 -5.42 6.41 -0.85
C TRP A 69 -6.38 5.50 -1.63
N LEU A 70 -6.05 5.13 -2.86
CA LEU A 70 -6.83 4.14 -3.62
C LEU A 70 -6.81 2.75 -2.96
N ALA A 71 -5.68 2.36 -2.36
CA ALA A 71 -5.57 1.11 -1.60
C ALA A 71 -6.45 1.13 -0.34
N ILE A 72 -6.51 2.26 0.37
CA ILE A 72 -7.45 2.44 1.50
C ILE A 72 -8.89 2.31 1.02
N TYR A 73 -9.26 3.00 -0.06
CA TYR A 73 -10.61 2.94 -0.63
C TYR A 73 -11.02 1.50 -0.99
N THR A 74 -10.16 0.78 -1.72
CA THR A 74 -10.44 -0.61 -2.11
C THR A 74 -10.46 -1.56 -0.91
N GLY A 75 -9.68 -1.30 0.14
CA GLY A 75 -9.73 -2.07 1.39
C GLY A 75 -11.04 -1.85 2.17
N LEU A 76 -11.52 -0.61 2.25
CA LEU A 76 -12.82 -0.30 2.85
C LEU A 76 -13.97 -0.96 2.07
N TRP A 77 -13.83 -1.07 0.75
CA TRP A 77 -14.83 -1.68 -0.10
C TRP A 77 -15.02 -3.18 0.17
N SER A 78 -13.93 -3.90 0.49
CA SER A 78 -13.99 -5.32 0.89
C SER A 78 -14.25 -5.53 2.39
N TYR A 79 -13.99 -4.53 3.24
CA TYR A 79 -14.04 -4.61 4.69
C TYR A 79 -15.30 -5.29 5.26
N ASN A 80 -16.49 -4.85 4.83
CA ASN A 80 -17.76 -5.36 5.35
C ASN A 80 -17.99 -6.86 5.07
N THR A 81 -17.30 -7.41 4.08
CA THR A 81 -17.36 -8.84 3.79
C THR A 81 -16.29 -9.62 4.53
N GLU A 82 -15.06 -9.11 4.54
CA GLU A 82 -13.96 -9.81 5.20
C GLU A 82 -14.17 -9.87 6.72
N VAL A 83 -14.66 -8.80 7.34
CA VAL A 83 -14.90 -8.75 8.80
C VAL A 83 -15.88 -9.82 9.31
N ARG A 84 -16.73 -10.36 8.43
CA ARG A 84 -17.72 -11.41 8.76
C ARG A 84 -17.23 -12.82 8.41
N ARG A 85 -16.14 -12.93 7.64
CA ARG A 85 -15.60 -14.21 7.16
C ARG A 85 -14.39 -14.67 7.95
N ILE A 86 -13.57 -13.74 8.41
CA ILE A 86 -12.36 -14.02 9.18
C ILE A 86 -12.69 -14.38 10.63
N CYS A 87 -11.78 -15.09 11.28
CA CYS A 87 -11.95 -15.56 12.65
C CYS A 87 -11.74 -14.46 13.71
N ASP A 88 -10.75 -13.58 13.51
CA ASP A 88 -10.41 -12.50 14.43
C ASP A 88 -10.47 -11.11 13.74
N PRO A 89 -11.56 -10.35 13.94
CA PRO A 89 -11.73 -9.03 13.33
C PRO A 89 -10.78 -7.97 13.90
N THR A 90 -10.13 -8.21 15.04
CA THR A 90 -9.20 -7.23 15.64
C THR A 90 -7.93 -7.07 14.82
N VAL A 91 -7.46 -8.15 14.17
CA VAL A 91 -6.33 -8.12 13.24
C VAL A 91 -6.67 -7.27 12.01
N LEU A 92 -7.88 -7.40 11.47
CA LEU A 92 -8.34 -6.60 10.32
C LEU A 92 -8.44 -5.11 10.67
N LYS A 93 -8.97 -4.80 11.86
CA LYS A 93 -9.03 -3.42 12.35
C LYS A 93 -7.64 -2.82 12.56
N SER A 94 -6.72 -3.61 13.13
CA SER A 94 -5.32 -3.21 13.29
C SER A 94 -4.64 -2.97 11.94
N HIS A 95 -4.85 -3.87 10.97
CA HIS A 95 -4.32 -3.72 9.62
C HIS A 95 -4.82 -2.44 8.96
N LEU A 96 -6.13 -2.15 9.08
CA LEU A 96 -6.72 -0.90 8.56
C LEU A 96 -6.09 0.33 9.22
N TRP A 97 -5.96 0.35 10.54
CA TRP A 97 -5.35 1.46 11.28
C TRP A 97 -3.92 1.74 10.82
N TRP A 98 -3.09 0.70 10.73
CA TRP A 98 -1.70 0.82 10.27
C TRP A 98 -1.60 1.19 8.79
N GLY A 99 -2.56 0.76 7.96
CA GLY A 99 -2.72 1.23 6.58
C GLY A 99 -2.97 2.75 6.50
N TYR A 100 -3.85 3.28 7.36
CA TYR A 100 -4.06 4.73 7.47
C TYR A 100 -2.80 5.46 7.96
N CYS A 101 -2.14 4.97 9.01
CA CYS A 101 -0.88 5.54 9.50
C CYS A 101 0.17 5.62 8.38
N THR A 102 0.38 4.53 7.65
CA THR A 102 1.29 4.47 6.50
C THR A 102 0.93 5.51 5.44
N THR A 103 -0.34 5.57 5.06
CA THR A 103 -0.83 6.49 4.01
C THR A 103 -0.69 7.96 4.42
N ILE A 104 -0.95 8.29 5.68
CA ILE A 104 -0.81 9.64 6.22
C ILE A 104 0.67 10.04 6.29
N LEU A 105 1.56 9.18 6.80
CA LEU A 105 3.00 9.42 6.84
C LEU A 105 3.56 9.65 5.43
N TYR A 106 3.13 8.82 4.48
CA TYR A 106 3.53 8.93 3.08
C TYR A 106 3.05 10.26 2.47
N THR A 107 1.78 10.61 2.65
CA THR A 107 1.20 11.86 2.14
C THR A 107 1.85 13.09 2.79
N ALA A 108 2.10 13.06 4.11
CA ALA A 108 2.79 14.12 4.81
C ALA A 108 4.23 14.31 4.30
N GLY A 109 4.95 13.21 4.03
CA GLY A 109 6.26 13.23 3.39
C GLY A 109 6.23 13.91 2.01
N PHE A 110 5.21 13.59 1.19
CA PHE A 110 5.00 14.27 -0.09
C PHE A 110 4.76 15.77 0.06
N LEU A 111 3.86 16.17 0.97
CA LEU A 111 3.52 17.58 1.18
C LEU A 111 4.72 18.39 1.68
N LEU A 112 5.45 17.90 2.69
CA LEU A 112 6.66 18.56 3.18
C LEU A 112 7.71 18.69 2.08
N PHE A 113 7.93 17.61 1.32
CA PHE A 113 8.86 17.65 0.21
C PHE A 113 8.41 18.68 -0.83
N PHE A 114 7.12 18.73 -1.20
CA PHE A 114 6.60 19.70 -2.16
C PHE A 114 6.73 21.16 -1.67
N MET A 115 6.45 21.42 -0.38
CA MET A 115 6.56 22.74 0.25
C MET A 115 7.98 23.33 0.21
N ARG A 116 9.02 22.49 0.09
CA ARG A 116 10.42 22.96 -0.04
C ARG A 116 10.64 23.92 -1.21
N ARG A 117 9.77 23.87 -2.23
CA ARG A 117 9.83 24.75 -3.41
C ARG A 117 9.39 26.19 -3.09
N ARG A 118 8.57 26.36 -2.06
CA ARG A 118 8.02 27.66 -1.62
C ARG A 118 8.82 28.25 -0.47
N ILE A 119 9.31 27.42 0.46
CA ILE A 119 10.00 27.85 1.67
C ILE A 119 11.51 27.61 1.53
N VAL A 120 12.17 28.47 0.75
CA VAL A 120 13.62 28.39 0.46
C VAL A 120 14.50 28.29 1.72
N PRO A 121 14.31 29.09 2.80
CA PRO A 121 15.21 29.02 3.96
C PRO A 121 15.13 27.68 4.71
N LEU A 122 14.01 26.96 4.62
CA LEU A 122 13.80 25.68 5.30
C LEU A 122 13.94 24.47 4.37
N LYS A 123 14.42 24.65 3.13
CA LYS A 123 14.50 23.58 2.12
C LYS A 123 15.16 22.31 2.66
N ARG A 124 16.30 22.45 3.34
CA ARG A 124 17.08 21.31 3.83
C ARG A 124 16.36 20.57 4.96
N LEU A 125 15.79 21.32 5.91
CA LEU A 125 14.98 20.76 7.00
C LEU A 125 13.76 20.01 6.45
N LEU A 126 13.05 20.58 5.48
CA LEU A 126 11.88 19.94 4.87
C LEU A 126 12.24 18.65 4.12
N ILE A 127 13.42 18.57 3.49
CA ILE A 127 13.92 17.34 2.88
C ILE A 127 14.18 16.28 3.96
N TYR A 128 14.91 16.63 5.03
CA TYR A 128 15.17 15.70 6.14
C TYR A 128 13.87 15.17 6.75
N CYS A 129 12.92 16.05 7.08
CA CYS A 129 11.63 15.66 7.62
C CYS A 129 10.86 14.75 6.66
N ALA A 130 10.85 15.06 5.36
CA ALA A 130 10.19 14.21 4.36
C ALA A 130 10.82 12.80 4.30
N VAL A 131 12.15 12.70 4.35
CA VAL A 131 12.85 11.41 4.32
C VAL A 131 12.58 10.60 5.59
N ILE A 132 12.59 11.25 6.76
CA ILE A 132 12.23 10.63 8.05
C ILE A 132 10.80 10.08 8.00
N LEU A 133 9.85 10.85 7.45
CA LEU A 133 8.47 10.39 7.30
C LEU A 133 8.35 9.20 6.34
N THR A 134 9.11 9.18 5.23
CA THR A 134 9.11 8.00 4.34
C THR A 134 9.72 6.76 5.00
N LEU A 135 10.76 6.92 5.82
CA LEU A 135 11.34 5.83 6.61
C LEU A 135 10.34 5.29 7.64
N ALA A 136 9.70 6.18 8.41
CA ALA A 136 8.65 5.81 9.35
C ALA A 136 7.46 5.13 8.64
N GLY A 137 7.08 5.66 7.47
CA GLY A 137 6.06 5.07 6.61
C GLY A 137 6.43 3.66 6.14
N ALA A 138 7.69 3.43 5.72
CA ALA A 138 8.15 2.11 5.31
C ALA A 138 8.15 1.09 6.47
N ALA A 139 8.54 1.51 7.68
CA ALA A 139 8.45 0.67 8.88
C ALA A 139 6.98 0.33 9.22
N SER A 140 6.11 1.34 9.19
CA SER A 140 4.66 1.20 9.36
C SER A 140 4.04 0.26 8.32
N LEU A 141 4.50 0.35 7.07
CA LEU A 141 4.09 -0.52 5.97
C LEU A 141 4.52 -1.96 6.21
N GLY A 142 5.74 -2.19 6.71
CA GLY A 142 6.23 -3.53 7.06
C GLY A 142 5.32 -4.23 8.07
N TYR A 143 4.89 -3.50 9.12
CA TYR A 143 3.95 -4.03 10.09
C TYR A 143 2.54 -4.22 9.51
N THR A 144 2.08 -3.28 8.68
CA THR A 144 0.81 -3.42 7.95
C THR A 144 0.79 -4.67 7.07
N GLY A 145 1.90 -4.94 6.37
CA GLY A 145 2.11 -6.13 5.55
C GLY A 145 2.15 -7.42 6.38
N HIS A 146 2.79 -7.41 7.55
CA HIS A 146 2.75 -8.54 8.48
C HIS A 146 1.31 -8.89 8.89
N LEU A 147 0.50 -7.89 9.28
CA LEU A 147 -0.91 -8.10 9.58
C LEU A 147 -1.71 -8.59 8.36
N GLY A 148 -1.41 -8.05 7.17
CA GLY A 148 -2.01 -8.49 5.91
C GLY A 148 -1.72 -9.96 5.61
N ALA A 149 -0.49 -10.41 5.84
CA ALA A 149 -0.11 -11.81 5.72
C ALA A 149 -0.88 -12.68 6.71
N SER A 150 -1.03 -12.26 7.97
CA SER A 150 -1.84 -13.00 8.96
C SER A 150 -3.30 -13.13 8.53
N LEU A 151 -3.89 -12.07 7.96
CA LEU A 151 -5.27 -12.12 7.44
C LEU A 151 -5.41 -13.15 6.31
N VAL A 152 -4.50 -13.16 5.36
CA VAL A 152 -4.57 -14.07 4.20
C VAL A 152 -4.22 -15.50 4.58
N TYR A 153 -3.07 -15.71 5.22
CA TYR A 153 -2.52 -17.06 5.43
C TYR A 153 -3.08 -17.77 6.66
N GLN A 154 -3.48 -17.04 7.70
CA GLN A 154 -4.02 -17.67 8.92
C GLN A 154 -5.55 -17.65 8.96
N GLN A 155 -6.18 -16.65 8.34
CA GLN A 155 -7.64 -16.45 8.42
C GLN A 155 -8.36 -16.58 7.08
N GLY A 156 -7.63 -16.78 5.97
CA GLY A 156 -8.22 -17.00 4.64
C GLY A 156 -8.87 -15.76 4.01
N ALA A 157 -8.48 -14.54 4.43
CA ALA A 157 -9.06 -13.31 3.89
C ALA A 157 -8.84 -13.21 2.36
N GLY A 158 -9.90 -12.94 1.61
CA GLY A 158 -9.90 -12.83 0.16
C GLY A 158 -9.57 -14.12 -0.63
N VAL A 159 -9.40 -15.25 0.06
CA VAL A 159 -9.06 -16.56 -0.52
C VAL A 159 -10.25 -17.51 -0.38
N ARG A 160 -10.50 -18.32 -1.42
CA ARG A 160 -11.45 -19.43 -1.33
C ARG A 160 -10.73 -20.64 -0.74
N GLN A 161 -11.27 -21.18 0.36
CA GLN A 161 -10.82 -22.46 0.91
C GLN A 161 -11.52 -23.60 0.15
N PRO A 162 -10.78 -24.52 -0.49
CA PRO A 162 -11.39 -25.69 -1.13
C PRO A 162 -11.93 -26.66 -0.08
N ALA A 163 -12.86 -27.53 -0.49
CA ALA A 163 -13.30 -28.64 0.34
C ALA A 163 -12.12 -29.57 0.69
N ALA A 164 -12.19 -30.25 1.85
CA ALA A 164 -11.09 -31.06 2.36
C ALA A 164 -10.67 -32.21 1.43
N ASP A 165 -11.58 -32.69 0.59
CA ASP A 165 -11.35 -33.74 -0.41
C ASP A 165 -10.86 -33.20 -1.76
N CYS A 166 -10.79 -31.87 -1.93
CA CYS A 166 -10.49 -31.19 -3.20
C CYS A 166 -11.33 -31.71 -4.39
N GLY A 167 -12.50 -32.31 -4.15
CA GLY A 167 -13.29 -32.96 -5.19
C GLY A 167 -13.80 -32.00 -6.27
N GLU A 168 -13.85 -30.71 -5.94
CA GLU A 168 -14.19 -29.61 -6.84
C GLU A 168 -13.08 -29.23 -7.84
N LEU A 169 -11.85 -29.71 -7.65
CA LEU A 169 -10.70 -29.43 -8.53
C LEU A 169 -10.29 -30.61 -9.43
N GLN A 170 -10.91 -31.78 -9.25
CA GLN A 170 -10.54 -33.03 -9.93
C GLN A 170 -11.41 -33.35 -11.17
N ARG A 171 -12.17 -32.38 -11.69
CA ARG A 171 -13.01 -32.53 -12.89
C ARG A 171 -12.50 -31.70 -14.06
#